data_AF-A0A3B9LSK2-F1
#
_entry.id   AF-A0A3B9LSK2-F1
#
_cell.length_a   1.000
_cell.length_b   1.000
_cell.length_c   1.000
_cell.angle_alpha   90.00
_cell.angle_beta   90.00
_cell.angle_gamma   90.00
#
_symmetry.space_group_name_H-M   'P 1'
#
loop_
_entity.id
_entity.type
_entity.pdbx_description
1 polymer ?
#
loop_
_entity_poly.entity_id
_entity_poly.type
_entity_poly.pdbx_seq_one_letter_code
_entity_poly.pdbx_strand_id
1 'polypeptide(L)'
;MDIKLLPANSTCLVDANILLYHIAGTSADSKGFLQRVANEEVQAYLTTIIIAEVLHRQMLIEAAIKGLVTPGKTLNKLKANP
;
A
#
# COMPACT_ATOMS: atom_id res chain seq x y z
N MET A 1 11.10 -8.76 -9.78
CA MET A 1 11.52 -9.70 -8.71
C MET A 1 10.26 -10.36 -8.19
N ASP A 2 10.20 -11.69 -8.17
CA ASP A 2 9.03 -12.41 -7.66
C ASP A 2 9.09 -12.43 -6.13
N ILE A 3 8.10 -11.82 -5.48
CA ILE A 3 8.04 -11.69 -4.01
C ILE A 3 7.95 -13.06 -3.31
N LYS A 4 7.51 -14.10 -4.01
CA LYS A 4 7.46 -15.49 -3.50
C LYS A 4 8.84 -16.10 -3.34
N LEU A 5 9.79 -15.65 -4.15
CA LEU A 5 11.16 -16.16 -4.16
C LEU A 5 12.05 -15.50 -3.11
N LEU A 6 11.52 -14.60 -2.29
CA LEU A 6 12.29 -14.00 -1.20
C LEU A 6 12.70 -15.09 -0.21
N PRO A 7 14.01 -15.31 0.05
CA PRO A 7 14.45 -16.33 1.01
C PRO A 7 13.97 -16.06 2.43
N ALA A 8 13.86 -17.10 3.26
CA ALA A 8 13.64 -16.92 4.70
C ALA A 8 14.82 -16.17 5.34
N ASN A 9 14.56 -15.48 6.46
CA ASN A 9 15.49 -14.57 7.15
C ASN A 9 15.97 -13.39 6.30
N SER A 10 15.32 -13.12 5.16
CA SER A 10 15.61 -11.93 4.38
C SER A 10 15.12 -10.68 5.11
N THR A 11 15.87 -9.60 4.94
CA THR A 11 15.43 -8.25 5.32
C THR A 11 15.07 -7.47 4.07
N CYS A 12 13.90 -6.84 4.06
CA CYS A 12 13.45 -6.03 2.94
C CYS A 12 12.73 -4.75 3.38
N LEU A 13 12.81 -3.73 2.53
CA LEU A 13 11.94 -2.56 2.61
C LEU A 13 10.71 -2.82 1.72
N VAL A 14 9.52 -2.56 2.25
CA VAL A 14 8.26 -2.86 1.57
C VAL A 14 7.71 -1.63 0.87
N ASP A 15 7.36 -1.75 -0.40
CA ASP A 15 6.68 -0.71 -1.16
C ASP A 15 5.21 -0.55 -0.72
N ALA A 16 4.67 0.67 -0.77
CA ALA A 16 3.29 0.97 -0.38
C ALA A 16 2.25 0.13 -1.14
N ASN A 17 2.53 -0.24 -2.40
CA ASN A 17 1.62 -1.01 -3.24
C ASN A 17 1.36 -2.42 -2.67
N ILE A 18 2.32 -3.04 -1.99
CA ILE A 18 2.11 -4.35 -1.35
C ILE A 18 1.00 -4.27 -0.30
N LEU A 19 1.02 -3.22 0.53
CA LEU A 19 0.00 -2.98 1.53
C LEU A 19 -1.36 -2.66 0.89
N LEU A 20 -1.36 -1.81 -0.14
CA LEU A 20 -2.61 -1.41 -0.82
C LEU A 20 -3.28 -2.57 -1.54
N TYR A 21 -2.52 -3.43 -2.22
CA TYR A 21 -3.08 -4.61 -2.87
C TYR A 21 -3.57 -5.65 -1.87
N HIS A 22 -2.92 -5.76 -0.71
CA HIS A 22 -3.43 -6.59 0.38
C HIS A 22 -4.75 -6.05 0.95
N ILE A 23 -4.81 -4.75 1.26
CA ILE A 23 -6.00 -4.08 1.79
C ILE A 23 -7.17 -4.17 0.80
N ALA A 24 -6.91 -3.97 -0.50
CA ALA A 24 -7.92 -4.08 -1.54
C ALA A 24 -8.34 -5.54 -1.84
N GLY A 25 -7.63 -6.53 -1.30
CA GLY A 25 -7.89 -7.95 -1.55
C GLY A 25 -7.57 -8.40 -2.98
N THR A 26 -6.76 -7.65 -3.73
CA THR A 26 -6.54 -7.87 -5.17
C THR A 26 -5.28 -8.67 -5.49
N SER A 27 -4.43 -8.97 -4.50
CA SER A 27 -3.17 -9.71 -4.71
C SER A 27 -2.99 -10.83 -3.69
N ALA A 28 -3.12 -12.07 -4.16
CA ALA A 28 -2.78 -13.26 -3.38
C ALA A 28 -1.29 -13.28 -3.00
N ASP A 29 -0.43 -12.72 -3.85
CA ASP A 29 1.01 -12.64 -3.63
C ASP A 29 1.36 -11.67 -2.49
N SER A 30 0.69 -10.51 -2.43
CA SER A 30 0.85 -9.56 -1.32
C SER A 30 0.34 -10.15 0.00
N LYS A 31 -0.78 -10.88 -0.05
CA LYS A 31 -1.28 -11.63 1.12
C LYS A 31 -0.28 -12.69 1.58
N GLY A 32 0.25 -13.49 0.65
CA GLY A 32 1.24 -14.53 0.95
C GLY A 32 2.51 -13.94 1.57
N PHE A 33 3.03 -12.86 0.99
CA PHE A 33 4.18 -12.14 1.55
C PHE A 33 3.94 -11.65 2.97
N LEU A 34 2.82 -10.96 3.23
CA LEU A 34 2.51 -10.44 4.57
C LEU A 34 2.26 -11.56 5.59
N GLN A 35 1.74 -12.71 5.16
CA GLN A 35 1.66 -13.89 6.03
C GLN A 35 3.05 -14.39 6.44
N ARG A 36 4.01 -14.41 5.52
CA ARG A 36 5.40 -14.79 5.82
C ARG A 36 6.07 -13.82 6.78
N VAL A 37 5.79 -12.52 6.62
CA VAL A 37 6.24 -11.49 7.58
C VAL A 37 5.61 -11.72 8.96
N ALA A 38 4.30 -12.00 9.02
CA ALA A 38 3.61 -12.30 10.28
C ALA A 38 4.11 -13.57 10.98
N ASN A 39 4.64 -14.52 10.20
CA ASN A 39 5.27 -15.74 10.69
C ASN A 39 6.77 -15.57 11.02
N GLU A 40 7.30 -14.34 10.98
CA GLU A 40 8.71 -14.03 11.20
C GLU A 40 9.69 -14.68 10.20
N GLU A 41 9.19 -15.22 9.07
CA GLU A 41 10.04 -15.80 8.03
C GLU A 41 10.82 -14.73 7.25
N VAL A 42 10.32 -13.49 7.24
CA VAL A 42 10.90 -12.34 6.54
C VAL A 42 10.80 -11.12 7.42
N GLN A 43 11.92 -10.42 7.62
CA GLN A 43 11.93 -9.14 8.32
C GLN A 43 11.61 -8.01 7.33
N ALA A 44 10.40 -7.48 7.42
CA ALA A 44 9.95 -6.38 6.60
C ALA A 44 10.01 -5.04 7.37
N TYR A 45 10.48 -4.01 6.71
CA TYR A 45 10.49 -2.63 7.22
C TYR A 45 9.59 -1.74 6.39
N LEU A 46 8.97 -0.77 7.06
CA LEU A 46 8.17 0.30 6.47
C LEU A 46 8.75 1.62 6.94
N THR A 47 8.88 2.57 6.02
CA THR A 47 9.17 3.96 6.41
C THR A 47 7.88 4.71 6.74
N THR A 48 8.00 5.82 7.45
CA THR A 48 6.88 6.74 7.67
C THR A 48 6.31 7.29 6.37
N ILE A 49 7.13 7.44 5.33
CA ILE A 49 6.71 7.89 4.00
C ILE A 49 5.79 6.85 3.35
N ILE A 50 6.14 5.56 3.43
CA ILE A 50 5.32 4.47 2.91
C ILE A 50 3.96 4.43 3.61
N ILE A 51 3.95 4.58 4.94
CA ILE A 51 2.70 4.65 5.72
C ILE A 51 1.87 5.87 5.30
N ALA A 52 2.48 7.05 5.17
CA ALA A 52 1.78 8.26 4.75
C ALA A 52 1.14 8.11 3.36
N GLU A 53 1.81 7.44 2.42
CA GLU A 53 1.28 7.16 1.09
C GLU A 53 0.06 6.23 1.14
N VAL A 54 0.14 5.14 1.92
CA VAL A 54 -1.00 4.21 2.09
C VAL A 54 -2.21 4.94 2.68
N LEU A 55 -1.99 5.73 3.74
CA LEU A 55 -3.05 6.51 4.38
C LEU A 55 -3.65 7.54 3.43
N HIS A 56 -2.82 8.26 2.68
CA HIS A 56 -3.29 9.25 1.70
C HIS A 56 -4.20 8.61 0.64
N ARG A 57 -3.80 7.46 0.09
CA ARG A 57 -4.61 6.75 -0.92
C ARG A 57 -5.93 6.23 -0.33
N GLN A 58 -5.92 5.70 0.89
CA GLN A 58 -7.15 5.29 1.57
C GLN A 58 -8.09 6.48 1.82
N MET A 59 -7.57 7.63 2.25
CA MET A 59 -8.34 8.85 2.45
C MET A 59 -9.01 9.30 1.14
N LEU A 60 -8.29 9.25 0.01
CA LEU A 60 -8.86 9.59 -1.29
C LEU A 60 -9.98 8.63 -1.73
N ILE A 61 -9.81 7.32 -1.48
CA ILE A 61 -10.83 6.31 -1.76
C ILE A 61 -12.08 6.59 -0.91
N GLU A 62 -11.91 6.85 0.38
CA GLU A 62 -13.00 7.18 1.30
C GLU A 62 -13.73 8.47 0.87
N ALA A 63 -12.96 9.52 0.55
CA ALA A 63 -13.52 10.78 0.06
C ALA A 63 -14.29 10.60 -1.26
N ALA A 64 -13.82 9.72 -2.15
CA ALA A 64 -14.52 9.40 -3.38
C ALA A 64 -15.83 8.64 -3.12
N ILE A 65 -15.81 7.65 -2.23
CA ILE A 65 -17.01 6.90 -1.80
C ILE A 65 -18.05 7.85 -1.19
N LYS A 66 -17.60 8.85 -0.42
CA LYS A 66 -18.44 9.90 0.17
C LYS A 66 -18.87 10.99 -0.82
N GLY A 67 -18.46 10.92 -2.09
CA GLY A 67 -18.76 11.93 -3.12
C GLY A 67 -18.08 13.28 -2.91
N LEU A 68 -17.11 13.39 -1.99
CA LEU A 68 -16.37 14.62 -1.70
C LEU A 68 -15.35 14.93 -2.80
N VAL A 69 -14.88 13.90 -3.52
CA VAL A 69 -13.95 14.03 -4.66
C VAL A 69 -14.38 13.13 -5.80
N THR A 70 -14.02 13.49 -7.04
CA THR A 70 -14.23 12.65 -8.22
C THR A 70 -12.92 11.92 -8.57
N PRO A 71 -12.92 10.57 -8.66
CA PRO A 71 -11.74 9.81 -9.09
C PRO A 71 -11.21 10.34 -10.42
N GLY A 72 -9.89 10.57 -10.51
CA GLY A 72 -9.23 11.05 -11.74
C GLY A 72 -9.20 12.57 -11.96
N LYS A 73 -9.87 13.39 -11.13
CA LYS A 73 -9.79 14.87 -11.17
C LYS A 73 -9.08 15.51 -9.97
N THR A 74 -8.62 14.70 -9.03
CA THR A 74 -8.08 15.15 -7.73
C THR A 74 -6.83 16.02 -7.86
N LEU A 75 -5.94 15.73 -8.82
CA LEU A 75 -4.71 16.52 -9.02
C LEU A 75 -5.00 17.95 -9.54
N ASN A 76 -6.08 18.13 -10.31
CA ASN A 76 -6.45 19.43 -10.89
C ASN A 76 -7.23 20.31 -9.91
N LYS A 77 -8.03 19.70 -9.01
CA LYS A 77 -8.77 20.45 -8.00
C LYS A 77 -7.90 20.95 -6.85
N LEU A 78 -6.86 20.21 -6.47
CA LEU A 78 -5.91 20.61 -5.41
C LEU A 78 -4.93 21.71 -5.86
N LYS A 79 -4.60 21.81 -7.16
CA LYS A 79 -3.77 22.92 -7.68
C LYS A 79 -4.52 24.24 -7.82
N ALA A 80 -5.85 24.22 -7.87
CA ALA A 80 -6.67 25.39 -8.11
C ALA A 80 -7.00 26.18 -6.83
N ASN A 81 -6.73 25.62 -5.65
CA ASN A 81 -6.91 26.29 -4.37
C ASN A 81 -5.91 25.72 -3.34
N PRO A 82 -4.74 26.35 -3.14
CA PRO A 82 -3.77 25.93 -2.13
C PRO A 82 -4.30 26.08 -0.70
#